data_AF-A0A1I6JPV5-F1
#
_entry.id   AF-A0A1I6JPV5-F1
#
_cell.length_a   1.000
_cell.length_b   1.000
_cell.length_c   1.000
_cell.angle_alpha   90.00
_cell.angle_beta   90.00
_cell.angle_gamma   90.00
#
_symmetry.space_group_name_H-M   'P 1'
#
loop_
_entity.id
_entity.type
_entity.pdbx_description
1 polymer ?
#
loop_
_entity_poly.entity_id
_entity_poly.type
_entity_poly.pdbx_seq_one_letter_code
_entity_poly.pdbx_strand_id
1 'polypeptide(L)'
;MSRQAAVSVTSADFVRRFGTWQDRAKNETIFVTHHGRCKHVMLSLATYEELVAEQRGQVSAASDSARLETMITQLDGGFVALDKEMVVTEINPAACLFFRVTRPAVLGRALGEELPELQHSVVRAHLARAVAAGEVTSCELPAVSHPGEWLRCTVFPYGEGAACLLRNITSDQHARTNFQHQEALNQALHATGQIACARLSVRGTFTFVEPDFAAMVGLVPEALEQVRLTDILPVARRSQAASHLDAVLGGGAPHGFDTVLLVNDAAELPVRIGLAPLRRGHAIDGATVVARSLR
;
A
#
# COMPACT_ATOMS: atom_id res chain seq x y z
N MET A 1 46.26 17.61 -1.02
CA MET A 1 46.74 16.30 -1.51
C MET A 1 48.04 16.55 -2.28
N SER A 2 49.19 16.31 -1.66
CA SER A 2 50.50 16.45 -2.32
C SER A 2 50.64 15.37 -3.37
N ARG A 3 50.92 15.76 -4.63
CA ARG A 3 51.26 14.83 -5.72
C ARG A 3 52.47 13.99 -5.27
N GLN A 4 52.28 12.69 -5.04
CA GLN A 4 53.41 11.76 -4.92
C GLN A 4 54.23 11.80 -6.21
N ALA A 5 55.54 12.00 -6.08
CA ALA A 5 56.45 11.99 -7.21
C ALA A 5 56.46 10.59 -7.82
N ALA A 6 56.03 10.47 -9.08
CA ALA A 6 56.08 9.22 -9.81
C ALA A 6 57.41 9.10 -10.58
N VAL A 7 58.05 7.94 -10.50
CA VAL A 7 59.34 7.68 -11.16
C VAL A 7 59.16 6.57 -12.18
N SER A 8 59.75 6.75 -13.37
CA SER A 8 59.75 5.75 -14.43
C SER A 8 61.12 5.11 -14.57
N VAL A 9 61.17 3.79 -14.66
CA VAL A 9 62.40 2.99 -14.77
C VAL A 9 62.27 1.93 -15.86
N THR A 10 63.39 1.52 -16.46
CA THR A 10 63.39 0.40 -17.42
C THR A 10 63.27 -0.93 -16.69
N SER A 11 62.71 -1.97 -17.33
CA SER A 11 62.67 -3.33 -16.74
C SER A 11 64.08 -3.84 -16.38
N ALA A 12 65.10 -3.49 -17.15
CA ALA A 12 66.49 -3.88 -16.89
C ALA A 12 67.03 -3.21 -15.60
N ASP A 13 66.78 -1.91 -15.40
CA ASP A 13 67.20 -1.19 -14.19
C ASP A 13 66.38 -1.58 -12.97
N PHE A 14 65.09 -1.90 -13.17
CA PHE A 14 64.20 -2.36 -12.11
C PHE A 14 64.70 -3.68 -11.50
N VAL A 15 65.04 -4.67 -12.34
CA VAL A 15 65.56 -5.97 -11.86
C VAL A 15 66.95 -5.82 -11.24
N ARG A 16 67.86 -5.05 -11.85
CA ARG A 16 69.23 -4.86 -11.36
C ARG A 16 69.31 -4.17 -10.00
N ARG A 17 68.36 -3.29 -9.69
CA ARG A 17 68.34 -2.49 -8.46
C ARG A 17 67.05 -2.67 -7.67
N PHE A 18 66.50 -3.88 -7.69
CA PHE A 18 65.19 -4.17 -7.10
C PHE A 18 65.08 -3.72 -5.64
N GLY A 19 66.08 -3.96 -4.80
CA GLY A 19 66.06 -3.52 -3.38
C GLY A 19 65.96 -2.00 -3.21
N THR A 20 66.68 -1.22 -4.03
CA THR A 20 66.60 0.25 -4.00
C THR A 20 65.23 0.75 -4.44
N TRP A 21 64.66 0.13 -5.48
CA TRP A 21 63.32 0.47 -5.94
C TRP A 21 62.24 0.02 -4.95
N GLN A 22 62.44 -1.10 -4.25
CA GLN A 22 61.53 -1.57 -3.21
C GLN A 22 61.46 -0.59 -2.02
N ASP A 23 62.60 -0.08 -1.54
CA ASP A 23 62.61 0.92 -0.48
C ASP A 23 61.99 2.23 -0.92
N ARG A 24 62.24 2.64 -2.16
CA ARG A 24 61.65 3.85 -2.73
C ARG A 24 60.15 3.73 -2.97
N ALA A 25 59.66 2.54 -3.33
CA ALA A 25 58.24 2.25 -3.55
C ALA A 25 57.37 2.39 -2.29
N LYS A 26 57.97 2.53 -1.10
CA LYS A 26 57.26 2.84 0.15
C LYS A 26 56.62 4.23 0.12
N ASN A 27 57.23 5.17 -0.59
CA ASN A 27 56.82 6.58 -0.59
C ASN A 27 56.47 7.11 -1.98
N GLU A 28 56.87 6.42 -3.05
CA GLU A 28 56.73 6.86 -4.44
C GLU A 28 56.20 5.73 -5.33
N THR A 29 55.37 6.09 -6.32
CA THR A 29 54.90 5.14 -7.33
C THR A 29 55.98 4.92 -8.39
N ILE A 30 56.32 3.65 -8.65
CA ILE A 30 57.35 3.30 -9.65
C ILE A 30 56.70 2.66 -10.87
N PHE A 31 56.83 3.32 -12.02
CA PHE A 31 56.40 2.82 -13.32
C PHE A 31 57.54 2.04 -13.99
N VAL A 32 57.28 0.79 -14.36
CA VAL A 32 58.24 -0.09 -15.04
C VAL A 32 57.93 -0.14 -16.52
N THR A 33 58.92 0.24 -17.32
CA THR A 33 58.82 0.37 -18.77
C THR A 33 59.60 -0.72 -19.51
N HIS A 34 59.02 -1.21 -20.61
CA HIS A 34 59.66 -2.14 -21.55
C HIS A 34 59.62 -1.53 -22.95
N HIS A 35 60.80 -1.32 -23.57
CA HIS A 35 60.95 -0.55 -24.82
C HIS A 35 60.24 0.82 -24.78
N GLY A 36 60.37 1.55 -23.66
CA GLY A 36 59.79 2.88 -23.48
C GLY A 36 58.29 2.91 -23.18
N ARG A 37 57.58 1.77 -23.19
CA ARG A 37 56.16 1.69 -22.79
C ARG A 37 56.01 1.20 -21.36
N CYS A 38 55.21 1.91 -20.56
CA CYS A 38 54.86 1.50 -19.21
C CYS A 38 53.99 0.25 -19.25
N LYS A 39 54.43 -0.82 -18.57
CA LYS A 39 53.73 -2.12 -18.54
C LYS A 39 53.33 -2.56 -17.13
N HIS A 40 54.12 -2.20 -16.13
CA HIS A 40 53.87 -2.57 -14.74
C HIS A 40 54.08 -1.36 -13.83
N VAL A 41 53.48 -1.43 -12.65
CA VAL A 41 53.67 -0.44 -11.59
C VAL A 41 54.02 -1.18 -10.30
N MET A 42 54.96 -0.66 -9.53
CA MET A 42 55.25 -1.10 -8.18
C MET A 42 54.73 -0.03 -7.22
N LEU A 43 53.93 -0.48 -6.26
CA LEU A 43 53.30 0.32 -5.23
C LEU A 43 53.58 -0.34 -3.87
N SER A 44 53.57 0.44 -2.80
CA SER A 44 53.52 -0.13 -1.46
C SER A 44 52.18 -0.84 -1.23
N LEU A 45 52.15 -1.79 -0.30
CA LEU A 45 50.89 -2.44 0.10
C LEU A 45 49.86 -1.42 0.59
N ALA A 46 50.28 -0.45 1.41
CA ALA A 46 49.41 0.60 1.92
C ALA A 46 48.78 1.43 0.78
N THR A 47 49.57 1.84 -0.21
CA THR A 47 49.08 2.59 -1.38
C THR A 47 48.14 1.76 -2.25
N TYR A 48 48.40 0.45 -2.38
CA TYR A 48 47.49 -0.46 -3.08
C TYR A 48 46.16 -0.63 -2.33
N GLU A 49 46.21 -0.80 -1.00
CA GLU A 49 45.02 -0.92 -0.15
C GLU A 49 44.17 0.35 -0.18
N GLU A 50 44.78 1.53 -0.14
CA GLU A 50 44.09 2.83 -0.31
C GLU A 50 43.37 2.92 -1.66
N LEU A 51 44.07 2.60 -2.76
CA LEU A 51 43.48 2.62 -4.12
C LEU A 51 42.30 1.64 -4.26
N VAL A 52 42.43 0.43 -3.70
CA VAL A 52 41.37 -0.58 -3.71
C VAL A 52 40.20 -0.15 -2.83
N ALA A 53 40.45 0.47 -1.67
CA ALA A 53 39.40 0.98 -0.78
C ALA A 53 38.61 2.13 -1.43
N GLU A 54 39.28 3.08 -2.08
CA GLU A 54 38.64 4.16 -2.84
C GLU A 54 37.78 3.60 -3.98
N GLN A 55 38.31 2.67 -4.78
CA GLN A 55 37.54 2.02 -5.85
C GLN A 55 36.34 1.25 -5.32
N ARG A 56 36.50 0.48 -4.23
CA ARG A 56 35.38 -0.25 -3.62
C ARG A 56 34.31 0.70 -3.08
N GLY A 57 34.71 1.81 -2.46
CA GLY A 57 33.80 2.85 -1.98
C GLY A 57 33.01 3.50 -3.12
N GLN A 58 33.68 3.84 -4.22
CA GLN A 58 33.04 4.41 -5.42
C GLN A 58 32.07 3.42 -6.08
N VAL A 59 32.47 2.16 -6.22
CA VAL A 59 31.61 1.11 -6.80
C VAL A 59 30.40 0.83 -5.90
N SER A 60 30.58 0.80 -4.58
CA SER A 60 29.48 0.62 -3.63
C SER A 60 28.50 1.79 -3.69
N ALA A 61 28.99 3.03 -3.62
CA ALA A 61 28.16 4.23 -3.68
C ALA A 61 27.38 4.31 -5.02
N ALA A 62 28.04 4.01 -6.14
CA ALA A 62 27.38 3.97 -7.45
C ALA A 62 26.32 2.87 -7.52
N SER A 63 26.58 1.70 -6.94
CA SER A 63 25.61 0.61 -6.85
C SER A 63 24.41 0.98 -5.97
N ASP A 64 24.63 1.67 -4.84
CA ASP A 64 23.55 2.06 -3.93
C ASP A 64 22.66 3.16 -4.52
N SER A 65 23.26 4.16 -5.17
CA SER A 65 22.51 5.17 -5.94
C SER A 65 21.67 4.53 -7.06
N ALA A 66 22.25 3.61 -7.83
CA ALA A 66 21.50 2.92 -8.90
C ALA A 66 20.32 2.11 -8.35
N ARG A 67 20.46 1.49 -7.17
CA ARG A 67 19.36 0.77 -6.50
C ARG A 67 18.26 1.71 -6.05
N LEU A 68 18.61 2.85 -5.44
CA LEU A 68 17.65 3.87 -4.99
C LEU A 68 16.88 4.47 -6.18
N GLU A 69 17.58 4.83 -7.26
CA GLU A 69 16.95 5.32 -8.49
C GLU A 69 15.98 4.28 -9.07
N THR A 70 16.37 3.01 -9.08
CA THR A 70 15.51 1.92 -9.54
C THR A 70 14.26 1.82 -8.66
N MET A 71 14.40 1.89 -7.34
CA MET A 71 13.26 1.86 -6.41
C MET A 71 12.30 3.03 -6.68
N ILE A 72 12.79 4.26 -6.72
CA ILE A 72 11.97 5.46 -6.97
C ILE A 72 11.25 5.38 -8.32
N THR A 73 11.93 4.85 -9.34
CA THR A 73 11.38 4.69 -10.69
C THR A 73 10.26 3.65 -10.74
N GLN A 74 10.34 2.59 -9.93
CA GLN A 74 9.38 1.49 -9.88
C GLN A 74 8.25 1.71 -8.85
N LEU A 75 8.26 2.82 -8.09
CA LEU A 75 7.15 3.17 -7.21
C LEU A 75 5.88 3.46 -8.03
N ASP A 76 4.79 2.77 -7.68
CA ASP A 76 3.46 3.05 -8.26
C ASP A 76 2.95 4.46 -7.94
N GLY A 77 3.40 5.01 -6.80
CA GLY A 77 3.10 6.38 -6.39
C GLY A 77 3.98 7.40 -7.10
N GLY A 78 3.42 8.58 -7.38
CA GLY A 78 4.16 9.71 -7.94
C GLY A 78 5.16 10.26 -6.92
N PHE A 79 6.43 10.38 -7.31
CA PHE A 79 7.47 10.99 -6.50
C PHE A 79 7.99 12.25 -7.17
N VAL A 80 8.08 13.33 -6.40
CA VAL A 80 8.68 14.62 -6.81
C VAL A 80 9.58 15.11 -5.69
N ALA A 81 10.83 15.43 -6.00
CA ALA A 81 11.77 16.06 -5.08
C ALA A 81 12.08 17.49 -5.52
N LEU A 82 12.30 18.36 -4.54
CA LEU A 82 12.54 19.78 -4.70
C LEU A 82 13.72 20.21 -3.83
N ASP A 83 14.48 21.20 -4.28
CA ASP A 83 15.46 21.89 -3.43
C ASP A 83 14.80 22.94 -2.52
N LYS A 84 15.62 23.66 -1.74
CA LYS A 84 15.14 24.71 -0.80
C LYS A 84 14.52 25.92 -1.51
N GLU A 85 14.88 26.15 -2.77
CA GLU A 85 14.28 27.18 -3.63
C GLU A 85 12.99 26.70 -4.32
N MET A 86 12.53 25.48 -4.04
CA MET A 86 11.34 24.86 -4.63
C MET A 86 11.48 24.61 -6.14
N VAL A 87 12.69 24.31 -6.59
CA VAL A 87 13.01 23.87 -7.95
C VAL A 87 13.00 22.35 -7.98
N VAL A 88 12.37 21.75 -9.00
CA VAL A 88 12.21 20.30 -9.11
C VAL A 88 13.56 19.66 -9.44
N THR A 89 14.09 18.85 -8.52
CA THR A 89 15.36 18.13 -8.67
C THR A 89 15.18 16.71 -9.17
N GLU A 90 14.06 16.06 -8.83
CA GLU A 90 13.73 14.71 -9.28
C GLU A 90 12.22 14.55 -9.49
N ILE A 91 11.86 13.72 -10.48
CA ILE A 91 10.49 13.29 -10.72
C ILE A 91 10.48 11.88 -11.33
N ASN A 92 9.65 10.98 -10.79
CA ASN A 92 9.54 9.61 -11.28
C ASN A 92 8.51 9.47 -12.42
N PRO A 93 8.49 8.35 -13.16
CA PRO A 93 7.54 8.13 -14.25
C PRO A 93 6.07 8.18 -13.81
N ALA A 94 5.73 7.66 -12.62
CA ALA A 94 4.37 7.69 -12.09
C ALA A 94 3.86 9.13 -11.89
N ALA A 95 4.69 10.02 -11.36
CA ALA A 95 4.36 11.44 -11.23
C ALA A 95 4.25 12.13 -12.58
N CYS A 96 5.15 11.82 -13.54
CA CYS A 96 5.08 12.36 -14.90
C CYS A 96 3.73 12.00 -15.57
N LEU A 97 3.32 10.73 -15.45
CA LEU A 97 2.05 10.24 -15.97
C LEU A 97 0.86 10.94 -15.30
N PHE A 98 0.89 11.06 -13.97
CA PHE A 98 -0.16 11.71 -13.20
C PHE A 98 -0.33 13.19 -13.59
N PHE A 99 0.76 13.96 -13.62
CA PHE A 99 0.69 15.39 -13.98
C PHE A 99 0.65 15.65 -15.49
N ARG A 100 0.72 14.60 -16.32
CA ARG A 100 0.76 14.68 -17.80
C ARG A 100 1.89 15.56 -18.32
N VAL A 101 3.04 15.47 -17.67
CA VAL A 101 4.27 16.20 -17.99
C VAL A 101 5.37 15.23 -18.42
N THR A 102 6.42 15.77 -19.05
CA THR A 102 7.63 14.98 -19.33
C THR A 102 8.73 15.36 -18.35
N ARG A 103 9.52 14.39 -17.89
CA ARG A 103 10.65 14.64 -16.98
C ARG A 103 11.57 15.77 -17.43
N PRO A 104 12.02 15.85 -18.71
CA PRO A 104 12.88 16.96 -19.16
C PRO A 104 12.21 18.34 -19.15
N ALA A 105 10.88 18.41 -19.22
CA ALA A 105 10.17 19.68 -19.17
C ALA A 105 10.14 20.28 -17.76
N VAL A 106 10.18 19.43 -16.73
CA VAL A 106 9.97 19.84 -15.32
C VAL A 106 11.27 19.96 -14.54
N LEU A 107 12.27 19.11 -14.82
CA LEU A 107 13.54 19.13 -14.09
C LEU A 107 14.23 20.50 -14.19
N GLY A 108 14.70 21.00 -13.04
CA GLY A 108 15.38 22.28 -12.93
C GLY A 108 14.46 23.50 -13.03
N ARG A 109 13.14 23.32 -13.08
CA ARG A 109 12.16 24.42 -13.08
C ARG A 109 11.50 24.60 -11.72
N ALA A 110 11.01 25.82 -11.46
CA ALA A 110 10.24 26.11 -10.26
C ALA A 110 8.94 25.30 -10.24
N LEU A 111 8.55 24.81 -9.07
CA LEU A 111 7.36 23.96 -8.87
C LEU A 111 6.10 24.52 -9.57
N GLY A 112 5.88 25.83 -9.49
CA GLY A 112 4.68 26.47 -10.04
C GLY A 112 4.62 26.59 -11.57
N GLU A 113 5.71 26.37 -12.30
CA GLU A 113 5.73 26.54 -13.76
C GLU A 113 5.03 25.39 -14.47
N GLU A 114 5.45 24.16 -14.17
CA GLU A 114 4.94 22.95 -14.83
C GLU A 114 4.04 22.09 -13.93
N LEU A 115 4.06 22.33 -12.61
CA LEU A 115 3.23 21.61 -11.62
C LEU A 115 2.36 22.59 -10.79
N PRO A 116 1.52 23.43 -11.44
CA PRO A 116 0.72 24.45 -10.75
C PRO A 116 -0.22 23.86 -9.69
N GLU A 117 -0.64 22.61 -9.85
CA GLU A 117 -1.52 21.91 -8.90
C GLU A 117 -0.87 21.70 -7.53
N LEU A 118 0.43 21.41 -7.49
CA LEU A 118 1.16 21.28 -6.24
C LEU A 118 1.40 22.66 -5.62
N GLN A 119 1.66 23.67 -6.45
CA GLN A 119 1.86 25.05 -6.01
C GLN A 119 0.60 25.68 -5.40
N HIS A 120 -0.58 25.41 -5.97
CA HIS A 120 -1.86 25.99 -5.54
C HIS A 120 -2.66 25.12 -4.57
N SER A 121 -2.12 23.98 -4.12
CA SER A 121 -2.76 23.11 -3.14
C SER A 121 -2.13 23.25 -1.75
N VAL A 122 -2.77 22.62 -0.76
CA VAL A 122 -2.25 22.50 0.61
C VAL A 122 -0.84 21.90 0.66
N VAL A 123 -0.44 21.13 -0.36
CA VAL A 123 0.88 20.49 -0.46
C VAL A 123 2.00 21.53 -0.42
N ARG A 124 1.81 22.73 -0.98
CA ARG A 124 2.82 23.81 -0.94
C ARG A 124 3.21 24.21 0.48
N ALA A 125 2.23 24.26 1.40
CA ALA A 125 2.46 24.58 2.81
C ALA A 125 3.14 23.41 3.55
N HIS A 126 2.83 22.18 3.17
CA HIS A 126 3.52 20.99 3.69
C HIS A 126 4.98 20.93 3.25
N LEU A 127 5.28 21.24 1.97
CA LEU A 127 6.64 21.35 1.45
C LEU A 127 7.45 22.41 2.20
N ALA A 128 6.88 23.61 2.40
CA ALA A 128 7.54 24.67 3.17
C ALA A 128 7.88 24.23 4.60
N ARG A 129 6.97 23.53 5.29
CA ARG A 129 7.20 23.01 6.64
C ARG A 129 8.26 21.92 6.69
N ALA A 130 8.29 21.02 5.71
CA ALA A 130 9.32 20.00 5.63
C ALA A 130 10.72 20.62 5.47
N VAL A 131 10.86 21.66 4.65
CA VAL A 131 12.13 22.40 4.49
C VAL A 131 12.50 23.16 5.77
N ALA A 132 11.56 23.89 6.36
CA ALA A 132 11.85 24.79 7.49
C ALA A 132 12.02 24.07 8.84
N ALA A 133 11.24 23.02 9.10
CA ALA A 133 11.15 22.36 10.39
C ALA A 133 11.65 20.90 10.37
N GLY A 134 11.95 20.34 9.20
CA GLY A 134 12.34 18.93 9.09
C GLY A 134 11.20 17.94 9.35
N GLU A 135 9.94 18.40 9.27
CA GLU A 135 8.78 17.59 9.64
C GLU A 135 8.26 16.73 8.49
N VAL A 136 7.92 15.49 8.80
CA VAL A 136 7.15 14.61 7.90
C VAL A 136 5.67 14.88 8.11
N THR A 137 4.94 15.17 7.04
CA THR A 137 3.50 15.42 7.09
C THR A 137 2.76 14.64 6.02
N SER A 138 1.49 14.33 6.26
CA SER A 138 0.63 13.66 5.29
C SER A 138 -0.74 14.32 5.27
N CYS A 139 -1.33 14.41 4.08
CA CYS A 139 -2.68 14.94 3.88
C CYS A 139 -3.41 14.15 2.78
N GLU A 140 -4.74 14.06 2.91
CA GLU A 140 -5.62 13.52 1.88
C GLU A 140 -6.30 14.70 1.17
N LEU A 141 -6.28 14.72 -0.17
CA LEU A 141 -6.82 15.81 -0.97
C LEU A 141 -7.41 15.30 -2.30
N PRO A 142 -8.43 15.97 -2.86
CA PRO A 142 -8.89 15.67 -4.20
C PRO A 142 -7.79 15.98 -5.24
N ALA A 143 -7.68 15.12 -6.25
CA ALA A 143 -6.80 15.35 -7.40
C ALA A 143 -7.39 16.45 -8.29
N VAL A 144 -6.68 17.58 -8.42
CA VAL A 144 -7.18 18.73 -9.20
C VAL A 144 -7.25 18.42 -10.70
N SER A 145 -6.24 17.76 -11.28
CA SER A 145 -6.26 17.36 -12.70
C SER A 145 -7.03 16.08 -12.99
N HIS A 146 -7.46 15.32 -11.97
CA HIS A 146 -8.20 14.07 -12.13
C HIS A 146 -9.50 14.12 -11.31
N PRO A 147 -10.56 14.78 -11.81
CA PRO A 147 -11.81 14.93 -11.09
C PRO A 147 -12.39 13.57 -10.65
N GLY A 148 -12.74 13.47 -9.36
CA GLY A 148 -13.25 12.24 -8.76
C GLY A 148 -12.17 11.34 -8.15
N GLU A 149 -10.89 11.64 -8.38
CA GLU A 149 -9.80 10.94 -7.70
C GLU A 149 -9.38 11.62 -6.40
N TRP A 150 -8.93 10.80 -5.46
CA TRP A 150 -8.38 11.23 -4.17
C TRP A 150 -6.92 10.79 -4.06
N LEU A 151 -6.08 11.70 -3.56
CA LEU A 151 -4.67 11.46 -3.32
C LEU A 151 -4.37 11.53 -1.83
N ARG A 152 -3.48 10.65 -1.38
CA ARG A 152 -2.69 10.89 -0.19
C ARG A 152 -1.34 11.45 -0.62
N CYS A 153 -1.03 12.65 -0.15
CA CYS A 153 0.27 13.28 -0.32
C CYS A 153 1.04 13.19 1.01
N THR A 154 2.19 12.53 0.98
CA THR A 154 3.14 12.51 2.11
C THR A 154 4.35 13.33 1.74
N VAL A 155 4.66 14.33 2.54
CA VAL A 155 5.77 15.26 2.34
C VAL A 155 6.80 15.05 3.44
N PHE A 156 8.07 14.98 3.07
CA PHE A 156 9.18 14.74 3.98
C PHE A 156 10.44 15.51 3.56
N PRO A 157 11.35 15.81 4.49
CA PRO A 157 12.63 16.44 4.15
C PRO A 157 13.48 15.54 3.27
N TYR A 158 14.16 16.12 2.26
CA TYR A 158 14.99 15.38 1.33
C TYR A 158 16.16 16.25 0.87
N GLY A 159 17.39 15.90 1.28
CA GLY A 159 18.57 16.73 1.07
C GLY A 159 18.44 18.09 1.77
N GLU A 160 18.74 19.18 1.04
CA GLU A 160 18.50 20.56 1.52
C GLU A 160 17.04 21.03 1.32
N GLY A 161 16.20 20.24 0.64
CA GLY A 161 14.83 20.60 0.31
C GLY A 161 13.81 19.61 0.87
N ALA A 162 12.81 19.27 0.04
CA ALA A 162 11.73 18.38 0.43
C ALA A 162 11.28 17.52 -0.75
N ALA A 163 10.71 16.35 -0.45
CA ALA A 163 10.09 15.50 -1.44
C ALA A 163 8.64 15.20 -1.05
N CYS A 164 7.80 14.93 -2.05
CA CYS A 164 6.44 14.46 -1.86
C CYS A 164 6.18 13.15 -2.60
N LEU A 165 5.49 12.24 -1.93
CA LEU A 165 4.94 11.01 -2.47
C LEU A 165 3.43 11.14 -2.60
N LEU A 166 2.92 10.93 -3.80
CA LEU A 166 1.52 11.04 -4.19
C LEU A 166 0.98 9.64 -4.49
N ARG A 167 0.00 9.20 -3.71
CA ARG A 167 -0.65 7.90 -3.89
C ARG A 167 -2.13 8.10 -4.15
N ASN A 168 -2.65 7.49 -5.21
CA ASN A 168 -4.08 7.42 -5.44
C ASN A 168 -4.73 6.51 -4.38
N ILE A 169 -5.71 7.05 -3.66
CA ILE A 169 -6.48 6.39 -2.61
C ILE A 169 -7.99 6.35 -2.94
N THR A 170 -8.36 6.58 -4.20
CA THR A 170 -9.76 6.65 -4.64
C THR A 170 -10.52 5.37 -4.32
N SER A 171 -9.93 4.21 -4.60
CA SER A 171 -10.52 2.91 -4.26
C SER A 171 -10.73 2.73 -2.76
N ASP A 172 -9.75 3.18 -1.95
CA ASP A 172 -9.86 3.14 -0.48
C ASP A 172 -10.98 4.06 0.00
N GLN A 173 -11.09 5.26 -0.58
CA GLN A 173 -12.13 6.22 -0.25
C GLN A 173 -13.52 5.69 -0.62
N HIS A 174 -13.68 5.09 -1.81
CA HIS A 174 -14.93 4.46 -2.22
C HIS A 174 -15.31 3.28 -1.32
N ALA A 175 -14.35 2.45 -0.93
CA ALA A 175 -14.58 1.36 0.00
C ALA A 175 -15.03 1.88 1.37
N ARG A 176 -14.38 2.92 1.90
CA ARG A 176 -14.76 3.59 3.16
C ARG A 176 -16.18 4.16 3.08
N THR A 177 -16.50 4.92 2.03
CA THR A 177 -17.83 5.52 1.84
C THR A 177 -18.91 4.46 1.69
N ASN A 178 -18.66 3.40 0.91
CA ASN A 178 -19.61 2.30 0.77
C ASN A 178 -19.84 1.56 2.09
N PHE A 179 -18.77 1.33 2.86
CA PHE A 179 -18.88 0.72 4.18
C PHE A 179 -19.72 1.59 5.13
N GLN A 180 -19.43 2.88 5.20
CA GLN A 180 -20.21 3.83 6.01
C GLN A 180 -21.68 3.90 5.57
N HIS A 181 -21.94 3.87 4.27
CA HIS A 181 -23.31 3.83 3.75
C HIS A 181 -24.05 2.54 4.13
N GLN A 182 -23.39 1.38 4.00
CA GLN A 182 -23.95 0.08 4.42
C GLN A 182 -24.21 0.04 5.93
N GLU A 183 -23.29 0.58 6.74
CA GLU A 183 -23.44 0.68 8.18
C GLU A 183 -24.62 1.60 8.56
N ALA A 184 -24.72 2.79 7.95
CA ALA A 184 -25.84 3.70 8.17
C ALA A 184 -27.18 3.09 7.73
N LEU A 185 -27.20 2.36 6.61
CA LEU A 185 -28.39 1.65 6.15
C LEU A 185 -28.80 0.54 7.13
N ASN A 186 -27.86 -0.26 7.63
CA ASN A 186 -28.13 -1.28 8.64
C ASN A 186 -28.67 -0.63 9.92
N GLN A 187 -28.03 0.43 10.43
CA GLN A 187 -28.49 1.16 11.62
C GLN A 187 -29.92 1.72 11.43
N ALA A 188 -30.23 2.26 10.25
CA ALA A 188 -31.58 2.73 9.94
C ALA A 188 -32.60 1.60 9.91
N LEU A 189 -32.26 0.43 9.35
CA LEU A 189 -33.12 -0.76 9.36
C LEU A 189 -33.39 -1.24 10.79
N HIS A 190 -32.38 -1.31 11.65
CA HIS A 190 -32.55 -1.66 13.06
C HIS A 190 -33.41 -0.65 13.81
N ALA A 191 -33.21 0.65 13.59
CA ALA A 191 -33.98 1.71 14.23
C ALA A 191 -35.48 1.66 13.90
N THR A 192 -35.91 0.98 12.82
CA THR A 192 -37.33 0.76 12.55
C THR A 192 -38.00 -0.19 13.56
N GLY A 193 -37.23 -1.00 14.29
CA GLY A 193 -37.72 -1.95 15.29
C GLY A 193 -38.55 -3.12 14.75
N GLN A 194 -38.63 -3.28 13.42
CA GLN A 194 -39.46 -4.31 12.78
C GLN A 194 -38.64 -5.44 12.17
N ILE A 195 -37.31 -5.31 12.14
CA ILE A 195 -36.41 -6.17 11.39
C ILE A 195 -35.42 -6.83 12.34
N ALA A 196 -35.42 -8.15 12.33
CA ALA A 196 -34.50 -9.00 13.08
C ALA A 196 -33.53 -9.70 12.13
N CYS A 197 -32.24 -9.69 12.44
CA CYS A 197 -31.21 -10.26 11.58
C CYS A 197 -30.47 -11.43 12.26
N ALA A 198 -30.08 -12.42 11.46
CA ALA A 198 -29.23 -13.52 11.89
C ALA A 198 -28.39 -14.03 10.72
N ARG A 199 -27.36 -14.83 11.00
CA ARG A 199 -26.52 -15.49 10.00
C ARG A 199 -26.57 -17.00 10.18
N LEU A 200 -26.55 -17.69 9.05
CA LEU A 200 -26.53 -19.14 8.97
C LEU A 200 -25.22 -19.62 8.36
N SER A 201 -24.80 -20.81 8.77
CA SER A 201 -23.78 -21.61 8.08
C SER A 201 -24.31 -22.17 6.76
N VAL A 202 -23.43 -22.77 5.96
CA VAL A 202 -23.78 -23.57 4.78
C VAL A 202 -24.69 -24.78 5.08
N ARG A 203 -24.86 -25.16 6.36
CA ARG A 203 -25.79 -26.23 6.78
C ARG A 203 -27.12 -25.69 7.30
N GLY A 204 -27.33 -24.38 7.23
CA GLY A 204 -28.55 -23.74 7.72
C GLY A 204 -28.64 -23.60 9.24
N THR A 205 -27.51 -23.76 9.96
CA THR A 205 -27.43 -23.55 11.41
C THR A 205 -27.07 -22.11 11.72
N PHE A 206 -27.65 -21.50 12.76
CA PHE A 206 -27.27 -20.15 13.16
C PHE A 206 -25.81 -20.09 13.60
N THR A 207 -25.05 -19.17 13.01
CA THR A 207 -23.66 -18.86 13.36
C THR A 207 -23.53 -17.55 14.11
N PHE A 208 -24.53 -16.68 13.97
CA PHE A 208 -24.64 -15.41 14.69
C PHE A 208 -26.11 -15.00 14.72
N VAL A 209 -26.59 -14.55 15.87
CA VAL A 209 -27.99 -14.12 16.05
C VAL A 209 -27.98 -12.78 16.74
N GLU A 210 -28.66 -11.80 16.16
CA GLU A 210 -28.77 -10.49 16.79
C GLU A 210 -29.82 -10.48 17.90
N PRO A 211 -29.69 -9.57 18.89
CA PRO A 211 -30.63 -9.48 20.01
C PRO A 211 -32.10 -9.38 19.60
N ASP A 212 -32.41 -8.62 18.54
CA ASP A 212 -33.78 -8.44 18.06
C ASP A 212 -34.37 -9.74 17.49
N PHE A 213 -33.54 -10.59 16.87
CA PHE A 213 -33.98 -11.90 16.38
C PHE A 213 -34.23 -12.87 17.52
N ALA A 214 -33.34 -12.88 18.52
CA ALA A 214 -33.52 -13.70 19.71
C ALA A 214 -34.78 -13.29 20.48
N ALA A 215 -35.01 -11.99 20.66
CA ALA A 215 -36.21 -11.43 21.26
C ALA A 215 -37.48 -11.78 20.48
N MET A 216 -37.44 -11.75 19.14
CA MET A 216 -38.57 -12.15 18.28
C MET A 216 -38.98 -13.62 18.48
N VAL A 217 -38.02 -14.51 18.70
CA VAL A 217 -38.27 -15.94 18.98
C VAL A 217 -38.52 -16.20 20.47
N GLY A 218 -38.25 -15.22 21.34
CA GLY A 218 -38.38 -15.36 22.80
C GLY A 218 -37.29 -16.23 23.44
N LEU A 219 -36.13 -16.33 22.78
CA LEU A 219 -34.96 -17.08 23.25
C LEU A 219 -33.77 -16.13 23.46
N VAL A 220 -32.72 -16.61 24.14
CA VAL A 220 -31.44 -15.90 24.21
C VAL A 220 -30.59 -16.22 22.97
N PRO A 221 -29.75 -15.30 22.47
CA PRO A 221 -28.94 -15.53 21.27
C PRO A 221 -28.13 -16.83 21.31
N GLU A 222 -27.52 -17.14 22.46
CA GLU A 222 -26.67 -18.32 22.67
C GLU A 222 -27.45 -19.63 22.56
N ALA A 223 -28.75 -19.62 22.86
CA ALA A 223 -29.61 -20.79 22.73
C ALA A 223 -30.00 -21.07 21.27
N LEU A 224 -29.90 -20.05 20.41
CA LEU A 224 -30.18 -20.18 18.98
C LEU A 224 -28.92 -20.52 18.19
N GLU A 225 -27.73 -20.22 18.69
CA GLU A 225 -26.49 -20.63 18.04
C GLU A 225 -26.45 -22.15 17.81
N GLN A 226 -25.98 -22.56 16.63
CA GLN A 226 -25.96 -23.95 16.16
C GLN A 226 -27.32 -24.64 15.94
N VAL A 227 -28.45 -24.01 16.32
CA VAL A 227 -29.79 -24.50 15.96
C VAL A 227 -30.04 -24.27 14.48
N ARG A 228 -30.77 -25.18 13.80
CA ARG A 228 -31.14 -24.95 12.39
C ARG A 228 -32.31 -23.98 12.31
N LEU A 229 -32.31 -23.12 11.29
CA LEU A 229 -33.46 -22.26 11.01
C LEU A 229 -34.75 -23.09 10.94
N THR A 230 -34.75 -24.25 10.29
CA THR A 230 -35.92 -25.13 10.17
C THR A 230 -36.46 -25.66 11.50
N ASP A 231 -35.64 -25.71 12.56
CA ASP A 231 -36.06 -26.31 13.83
C ASP A 231 -36.99 -25.37 14.61
N ILE A 232 -36.84 -24.05 14.42
CA ILE A 232 -37.70 -23.01 14.99
C ILE A 232 -38.94 -22.72 14.13
N LEU A 233 -39.26 -23.57 13.15
CA LEU A 233 -40.49 -23.53 12.36
C LEU A 233 -41.41 -24.71 12.72
N PRO A 234 -42.75 -24.55 12.60
CA PRO A 234 -43.69 -25.67 12.67
C PRO A 234 -43.35 -26.76 11.65
N VAL A 235 -43.55 -28.03 12.02
CA VAL A 235 -43.18 -29.21 11.20
C VAL A 235 -43.72 -29.11 9.76
N ALA A 236 -44.96 -28.62 9.61
CA ALA A 236 -45.61 -28.44 8.30
C ALA A 236 -44.89 -27.45 7.36
N ARG A 237 -44.09 -26.51 7.91
CA ARG A 237 -43.39 -25.47 7.14
C ARG A 237 -41.91 -25.81 6.88
N ARG A 238 -41.35 -26.82 7.56
CA ARG A 238 -39.91 -27.15 7.50
C ARG A 238 -39.43 -27.50 6.09
N SER A 239 -40.18 -28.33 5.36
CA SER A 239 -39.81 -28.76 4.00
C SER A 239 -39.76 -27.58 3.01
N GLN A 240 -40.76 -26.69 3.09
CA GLN A 240 -40.82 -25.48 2.26
C GLN A 240 -39.66 -24.54 2.57
N ALA A 241 -39.38 -24.27 3.85
CA ALA A 241 -38.27 -23.42 4.27
C ALA A 241 -36.90 -24.01 3.90
N ALA A 242 -36.71 -25.33 4.04
CA ALA A 242 -35.49 -26.02 3.63
C ALA A 242 -35.23 -25.84 2.13
N SER A 243 -36.28 -25.97 1.30
CA SER A 243 -36.17 -25.77 -0.14
C SER A 243 -35.74 -24.34 -0.51
N HIS A 244 -36.26 -23.31 0.19
CA HIS A 244 -35.83 -21.92 0.00
C HIS A 244 -34.37 -21.70 0.44
N LEU A 245 -33.97 -22.33 1.54
CA LEU A 245 -32.61 -22.23 2.06
C LEU A 245 -31.60 -22.90 1.13
N ASP A 246 -31.90 -24.11 0.65
CA ASP A 246 -31.07 -24.85 -0.29
C ASP A 246 -30.90 -24.08 -1.61
N ALA A 247 -31.96 -23.42 -2.10
CA ALA A 247 -31.88 -22.60 -3.30
C ALA A 247 -30.90 -21.42 -3.14
N VAL A 248 -30.92 -20.73 -1.99
CA VAL A 248 -30.02 -19.61 -1.70
C VAL A 248 -28.60 -20.09 -1.45
N LEU A 249 -28.42 -21.13 -0.64
CA LEU A 249 -27.11 -21.71 -0.33
C LEU A 249 -26.47 -22.41 -1.54
N GLY A 250 -27.27 -22.86 -2.51
CA GLY A 250 -26.82 -23.36 -3.81
C GLY A 250 -26.38 -22.28 -4.80
N GLY A 251 -26.47 -20.99 -4.43
CA GLY A 251 -26.04 -19.87 -5.26
C GLY A 251 -27.15 -19.15 -6.02
N GLY A 252 -28.41 -19.43 -5.68
CA GLY A 252 -29.57 -18.69 -6.18
C GLY A 252 -29.58 -17.22 -5.75
N ALA A 253 -30.47 -16.46 -6.38
CA ALA A 253 -30.68 -15.05 -6.04
C ALA A 253 -31.31 -14.90 -4.64
N PRO A 254 -31.08 -13.77 -3.94
CA PRO A 254 -31.81 -13.43 -2.72
C PRO A 254 -33.32 -13.45 -2.94
N HIS A 255 -34.05 -13.98 -1.98
CA HIS A 255 -35.51 -14.17 -2.08
C HIS A 255 -36.13 -14.18 -0.68
N GLY A 256 -37.41 -13.80 -0.58
CA GLY A 256 -38.15 -13.81 0.68
C GLY A 256 -39.50 -14.50 0.58
N PHE A 257 -39.88 -15.20 1.65
CA PHE A 257 -41.10 -15.99 1.76
C PHE A 257 -41.79 -15.78 3.10
N ASP A 258 -43.11 -15.95 3.11
CA ASP A 258 -43.90 -15.85 4.34
C ASP A 258 -43.93 -17.21 5.04
N THR A 259 -43.77 -17.20 6.35
CA THR A 259 -43.76 -18.40 7.20
C THR A 259 -44.19 -18.05 8.62
N VAL A 260 -44.02 -19.00 9.53
CA VAL A 260 -44.31 -18.86 10.95
C VAL A 260 -43.10 -19.31 11.76
N LEU A 261 -42.69 -18.52 12.75
CA LEU A 261 -41.71 -18.92 13.76
C LEU A 261 -42.43 -19.43 15.01
N LEU A 262 -41.84 -20.46 15.63
CA LEU A 262 -42.21 -20.93 16.95
C LEU A 262 -41.54 -20.04 18.00
N VAL A 263 -42.34 -19.32 18.78
CA VAL A 263 -41.88 -18.49 19.90
C VAL A 263 -41.92 -19.32 21.18
N ASN A 264 -41.13 -18.93 22.19
CA ASN A 264 -41.24 -19.46 23.54
C ASN A 264 -42.74 -19.51 23.98
N ASP A 265 -43.18 -20.64 24.54
CA ASP A 265 -44.60 -21.06 24.75
C ASP A 265 -45.35 -21.68 23.55
N ALA A 266 -44.63 -22.12 22.50
CA ALA A 266 -45.21 -22.75 21.30
C ALA A 266 -46.22 -21.88 20.54
N ALA A 267 -46.20 -20.57 20.78
CA ALA A 267 -46.99 -19.61 20.04
C ALA A 267 -46.42 -19.44 18.62
N GLU A 268 -47.32 -19.31 17.66
CA GLU A 268 -46.97 -19.07 16.27
C GLU A 268 -46.89 -17.57 15.98
N LEU A 269 -45.73 -17.11 15.49
CA LEU A 269 -45.52 -15.74 15.03
C LEU A 269 -45.41 -15.71 13.50
N PRO A 270 -46.41 -15.15 12.80
CA PRO A 270 -46.33 -14.93 11.35
C PRO A 270 -45.21 -13.94 11.01
N VAL A 271 -44.29 -14.36 10.16
CA VAL A 271 -43.15 -13.55 9.73
C VAL A 271 -42.94 -13.65 8.23
N ARG A 272 -42.30 -12.63 7.65
CA ARG A 272 -41.65 -12.74 6.36
C ARG A 272 -40.15 -12.90 6.57
N ILE A 273 -39.59 -13.97 6.02
CA ILE A 273 -38.14 -14.21 6.04
C ILE A 273 -37.56 -13.87 4.68
N GLY A 274 -36.55 -13.01 4.66
CA GLY A 274 -35.64 -12.78 3.53
C GLY A 274 -34.34 -13.55 3.73
N LEU A 275 -33.87 -14.20 2.67
CA LEU A 275 -32.59 -14.91 2.63
C LEU A 275 -31.70 -14.32 1.55
N ALA A 276 -30.43 -14.09 1.89
CA ALA A 276 -29.40 -13.69 0.93
C ALA A 276 -28.11 -14.50 1.17
N PRO A 277 -27.39 -14.95 0.13
CA PRO A 277 -26.19 -15.74 0.31
C PRO A 277 -25.02 -14.87 0.78
N LEU A 278 -24.27 -15.34 1.79
CA LEU A 278 -23.01 -14.75 2.21
C LEU A 278 -21.87 -15.39 1.41
N ARG A 279 -21.11 -14.56 0.69
CA ARG A 279 -20.02 -15.03 -0.17
C ARG A 279 -18.67 -14.63 0.42
N ARG A 280 -17.74 -15.57 0.43
CA ARG A 280 -16.32 -15.35 0.74
C ARG A 280 -15.49 -15.73 -0.48
N GLY A 281 -15.08 -14.73 -1.27
CA GLY A 281 -14.49 -14.96 -2.58
C GLY A 281 -15.50 -15.58 -3.55
N HIS A 282 -15.17 -16.75 -4.11
CA HIS A 282 -16.04 -17.48 -5.05
C HIS A 282 -16.95 -18.53 -4.37
N ALA A 283 -16.79 -18.77 -3.07
CA ALA A 283 -17.58 -19.76 -2.33
C ALA A 283 -18.68 -19.10 -1.50
N ILE A 284 -19.77 -19.84 -1.28
CA ILE A 284 -20.84 -19.46 -0.34
C ILE A 284 -20.42 -19.96 1.03
N ASP A 285 -20.33 -19.04 1.99
CA ASP A 285 -19.92 -19.29 3.37
C ASP A 285 -21.15 -19.46 4.29
N GLY A 286 -22.34 -19.09 3.79
CA GLY A 286 -23.59 -19.18 4.53
C GLY A 286 -24.70 -18.32 3.93
N ALA A 287 -25.64 -17.90 4.77
CA ALA A 287 -26.71 -16.99 4.39
C ALA A 287 -27.00 -15.97 5.50
N THR A 288 -27.36 -14.76 5.11
CA THR A 288 -27.99 -13.77 6.00
C THR A 288 -29.49 -14.00 5.98
N VAL A 289 -30.09 -13.99 7.16
CA VAL A 289 -31.52 -14.09 7.40
C VAL A 289 -32.01 -12.76 7.92
N VAL A 290 -33.07 -12.26 7.34
CA VAL A 290 -33.80 -11.09 7.81
C VAL A 290 -35.24 -11.52 8.07
N ALA A 291 -35.73 -11.36 9.29
CA ALA A 291 -37.10 -11.67 9.67
C ALA A 291 -37.85 -10.39 10.04
N ARG A 292 -39.08 -10.24 9.51
CA ARG A 292 -39.99 -9.16 9.87
C ARG A 292 -41.32 -9.75 10.33
N SER A 293 -41.83 -9.27 11.45
CA SER A 293 -43.17 -9.65 11.94
C SER A 293 -44.26 -9.13 11.01
N LEU A 294 -45.29 -9.94 10.75
CA LEU A 294 -46.48 -9.55 9.98
C LEU A 294 -47.65 -9.09 10.89
N ARG A 295 -47.40 -8.98 12.20
CA ARG A 295 -48.34 -8.42 13.18
C ARG A 295 -48.14 -6.93 13.38
#